data_AF-A0A975A036-F1
#
_entry.id   AF-A0A975A036-F1
#
_cell.length_a   1.000
_cell.length_b   1.000
_cell.length_c   1.000
_cell.angle_alpha   90.00
_cell.angle_beta   90.00
_cell.angle_gamma   90.00
#
_symmetry.space_group_name_H-M   'P 1'
#
loop_
_entity.id
_entity.type
_entity.pdbx_description
1 polymer ?
#
loop_
_entity_poly.entity_id
_entity_poly.type
_entity_poly.pdbx_seq_one_letter_code
_entity_poly.pdbx_strand_id
1 'polypeptide(L)'
;MNYKLSLKSKRLVSGKCQVKFVVSDSKTDLLYGYVLSEAGATLKDVVGKIETEVKLTQSSDQIYHNHLYNLHSKQQPRDILIFKN
;
A
#
# COMPACT_ATOMS: atom_id res chain seq x y z
N MET A 1 -19.55 1.79 -0.48
CA MET A 1 -18.27 2.31 -1.01
C MET A 1 -17.99 1.59 -2.31
N ASN A 2 -18.07 2.27 -3.45
CA ASN A 2 -17.88 1.62 -4.76
C ASN A 2 -16.48 1.97 -5.29
N TYR A 3 -15.46 1.33 -4.70
CA TYR A 3 -14.09 1.43 -5.17
C TYR A 3 -13.68 0.12 -5.83
N LYS A 4 -12.89 0.21 -6.89
CA LYS A 4 -12.34 -0.94 -7.60
C LYS A 4 -10.88 -1.10 -7.20
N LEU A 5 -10.57 -2.24 -6.59
CA LEU A 5 -9.21 -2.63 -6.21
C LEU A 5 -8.66 -3.62 -7.23
N SER A 6 -7.57 -3.27 -7.89
CA SER A 6 -6.86 -4.15 -8.83
C SER A 6 -5.53 -4.57 -8.25
N LEU A 7 -5.25 -5.88 -8.20
CA LEU A 7 -4.05 -6.44 -7.59
C LEU A 7 -3.22 -7.19 -8.63
N LYS A 8 -1.89 -7.03 -8.55
CA LYS A 8 -0.93 -7.82 -9.33
C LYS A 8 0.22 -8.25 -8.42
N SER A 9 0.39 -9.55 -8.24
CA SER A 9 1.46 -10.11 -7.43
C SER A 9 2.69 -10.47 -8.27
N LYS A 10 3.87 -10.34 -7.66
CA LYS A 10 5.15 -10.81 -8.18
C LYS A 10 5.93 -11.42 -7.02
N ARG A 11 6.36 -12.66 -7.18
CA ARG A 11 7.29 -13.29 -6.21
C ARG A 11 8.70 -12.74 -6.43
N LEU A 12 9.35 -12.37 -5.34
CA LEU A 12 10.73 -11.87 -5.33
C LEU A 12 11.72 -13.00 -5.06
N VAL A 13 12.98 -12.77 -5.43
CA VAL A 13 14.08 -13.71 -5.18
C VAL A 13 14.28 -13.98 -3.68
N SER A 14 13.92 -13.01 -2.83
CA SER A 14 13.93 -13.14 -1.38
C SER A 14 12.88 -14.12 -0.82
N GLY A 15 12.02 -14.69 -1.67
CA GLY A 15 10.92 -15.56 -1.25
C GLY A 15 9.63 -14.82 -0.90
N LYS A 16 9.69 -13.49 -0.70
CA LYS A 16 8.54 -12.62 -0.42
C LYS A 16 7.72 -12.33 -1.68
N CYS A 17 6.47 -11.91 -1.49
CA CYS A 17 5.56 -11.50 -2.55
C CYS A 17 5.39 -9.97 -2.53
N GLN A 18 5.72 -9.32 -3.63
CA GLN A 18 5.39 -7.92 -3.86
C GLN A 18 4.05 -7.84 -4.59
N VAL A 19 3.07 -7.18 -3.98
CA VAL A 19 1.74 -6.98 -4.56
C VAL A 19 1.61 -5.52 -4.94
N LYS A 20 1.52 -5.25 -6.25
CA LYS A 20 1.12 -3.96 -6.78
C LYS A 20 -0.39 -3.85 -6.66
N PHE A 21 -0.87 -2.73 -6.13
CA PHE A 21 -2.30 -2.45 -6.06
C PHE A 21 -2.63 -1.11 -6.71
N VAL A 22 -3.84 -1.01 -7.26
CA VAL A 22 -4.42 0.21 -7.79
C VAL A 22 -5.83 0.33 -7.24
N VAL A 23 -6.13 1.46 -6.61
CA VAL A 23 -7.45 1.83 -6.12
C VAL A 23 -7.99 2.92 -7.03
N SER A 24 -9.09 2.62 -7.72
CA SER A 24 -9.85 3.60 -8.48
C SER A 24 -11.21 3.76 -7.83
N ASP A 25 -11.55 4.97 -7.42
CA ASP A 25 -12.90 5.37 -7.04
C ASP A 25 -13.44 6.30 -8.13
N SER A 26 -14.76 6.36 -8.29
CA SER A 26 -15.39 7.29 -9.23
C SER A 26 -15.28 8.75 -8.77
N LYS A 27 -14.99 8.98 -7.48
CA LYS A 27 -14.97 10.29 -6.82
C LYS A 27 -13.59 10.76 -6.36
N THR A 28 -12.60 9.86 -6.25
CA THR A 28 -11.26 10.20 -5.74
C THR A 28 -10.17 9.88 -6.75
N ASP A 29 -9.07 10.60 -6.63
CA ASP A 29 -7.88 10.43 -7.46
C ASP A 29 -7.36 8.99 -7.41
N LEU A 30 -6.82 8.53 -8.54
CA LEU A 30 -6.32 7.17 -8.69
C LEU A 30 -5.11 6.96 -7.78
N LEU A 31 -5.24 6.06 -6.80
CA LEU A 31 -4.17 5.69 -5.89
C LEU A 31 -3.52 4.40 -6.38
N TYR A 32 -2.21 4.30 -6.28
CA TYR A 32 -1.51 3.06 -6.54
C TYR A 32 -0.38 2.84 -5.54
N GLY A 33 0.03 1.60 -5.38
CA GLY A 33 1.04 1.27 -4.39
C GLY A 33 1.59 -0.12 -4.50
N TYR A 34 2.49 -0.43 -3.58
CA TYR A 34 3.11 -1.73 -3.46
C TYR A 34 3.06 -2.17 -2.01
N VAL A 35 2.73 -3.43 -1.78
CA VAL A 35 2.82 -4.06 -0.46
C VAL A 35 3.71 -5.29 -0.53
N LEU A 36 4.64 -5.40 0.41
CA LEU A 36 5.45 -6.58 0.63
C LEU A 36 4.68 -7.51 1.57
N SER A 37 4.58 -8.77 1.18
CA SER A 37 3.88 -9.79 1.93
C SER A 37 4.68 -11.08 1.95
N GLU A 38 4.51 -11.87 3.01
CA GLU A 38 5.14 -13.17 3.12
C GLU A 38 4.42 -14.18 2.21
N ALA A 39 5.12 -15.22 1.76
CA ALA A 39 4.56 -16.20 0.82
C ALA A 39 3.33 -16.96 1.36
N GLY A 40 3.21 -17.06 2.68
CA GLY A 40 2.08 -17.71 3.36
C GLY A 40 0.91 -16.77 3.72
N ALA A 41 1.02 -15.47 3.43
CA ALA A 41 -0.05 -14.53 3.74
C ALA A 41 -1.26 -14.75 2.82
N THR A 42 -2.47 -14.63 3.37
CA THR A 42 -3.68 -14.81 2.57
C THR A 42 -4.00 -13.54 1.79
N LEU A 43 -4.74 -13.69 0.68
CA LEU A 43 -5.24 -12.55 -0.08
C LEU A 43 -6.06 -11.60 0.80
N LYS A 44 -6.82 -12.14 1.76
CA LYS A 44 -7.63 -11.37 2.70
C LYS A 44 -6.77 -10.48 3.59
N ASP A 45 -5.63 -10.99 4.06
CA ASP A 45 -4.70 -10.22 4.89
C ASP A 45 -4.06 -9.07 4.09
N VAL A 46 -3.67 -9.36 2.85
CA VAL A 46 -3.11 -8.36 1.93
C VAL A 46 -4.13 -7.27 1.62
N VAL A 47 -5.37 -7.64 1.29
CA VAL A 47 -6.46 -6.69 1.02
C VAL A 47 -6.78 -5.87 2.26
N GLY A 48 -6.90 -6.50 3.44
CA GLY A 48 -7.16 -5.80 4.70
C GLY A 48 -6.07 -4.79 5.06
N LYS A 49 -4.80 -5.13 4.81
CA LYS A 49 -3.66 -4.20 5.00
C LYS A 49 -3.76 -3.01 4.05
N ILE A 50 -4.07 -3.25 2.77
CA ILE A 50 -4.25 -2.19 1.77
C ILE A 50 -5.42 -1.28 2.15
N GLU A 51 -6.59 -1.84 2.49
CA GLU A 51 -7.77 -1.05 2.85
C GLU A 51 -7.55 -0.18 4.10
N THR A 52 -6.90 -0.73 5.12
CA THR A 52 -6.57 -0.01 6.35
C THR A 52 -5.69 1.20 6.05
N GLU A 53 -4.62 1.00 5.28
CA GLU A 53 -3.66 2.07 4.96
C GLU A 53 -4.24 3.10 3.99
N VAL A 54 -5.08 2.69 3.03
CA VAL A 54 -5.78 3.61 2.13
C VAL A 54 -6.77 4.49 2.90
N LYS A 55 -7.52 3.93 3.85
CA LYS A 55 -8.43 4.72 4.72
C LYS A 55 -7.66 5.73 5.58
N LEU A 56 -6.51 5.32 6.12
CA LEU A 56 -5.62 6.22 6.87
C LEU A 56 -5.09 7.35 5.97
N THR A 57 -4.73 7.03 4.73
CA THR A 57 -4.22 8.00 3.74
C THR A 57 -5.29 9.00 3.31
N GLN A 58 -6.54 8.58 3.12
CA GLN A 58 -7.65 9.50 2.82
C GLN A 58 -7.95 10.47 3.97
N SER A 59 -7.59 10.10 5.21
CA SER A 59 -7.89 10.90 6.40
C SER A 59 -6.76 11.87 6.77
N SER A 60 -5.58 11.74 6.15
CA SER A 60 -4.38 12.52 6.49
C SER A 60 -3.59 12.86 5.24
N ASP A 61 -3.59 14.13 4.85
CA ASP A 61 -2.75 14.67 3.76
C ASP A 61 -1.23 14.48 4.01
N GLN A 62 -0.82 14.08 5.22
CA GLN A 62 0.58 14.02 5.63
C GLN A 62 1.26 12.67 5.36
N ILE A 63 0.55 11.61 4.96
CA ILE A 63 1.16 10.27 4.85
C ILE A 63 2.11 10.14 3.65
N TYR A 64 1.88 10.88 2.55
CA TYR A 64 2.78 10.86 1.39
C TYR A 64 4.22 11.30 1.72
N HIS A 65 4.40 12.09 2.79
CA HIS A 65 5.70 12.55 3.26
C HIS A 65 6.38 11.58 4.23
N ASN A 66 5.69 10.56 4.75
CA ASN A 66 6.29 9.60 5.68
C ASN A 66 7.30 8.66 5.00
N HIS A 67 7.26 8.50 3.67
CA HIS A 67 8.26 7.75 2.92
C HIS A 67 9.50 8.59 2.57
N LEU A 68 9.50 9.89 2.89
CA LEU A 68 10.67 10.73 2.74
C LEU A 68 11.66 10.43 3.86
N TYR A 69 12.92 10.28 3.49
CA TYR A 69 14.01 9.96 4.42
C TYR A 69 14.12 11.05 5.49
N ASN A 70 13.75 10.72 6.73
CA ASN A 70 13.90 11.62 7.86
C ASN A 70 15.24 11.32 8.57
N LEU A 71 16.22 12.21 8.38
CA LEU A 71 17.57 12.08 8.96
C LEU A 71 17.57 11.99 10.49
N HIS A 72 16.49 12.43 11.15
CA HIS A 72 16.44 12.59 12.60
C HIS A 72 15.77 11.42 13.34
N SER A 73 15.04 10.53 12.66
CA SER A 73 14.26 9.48 13.34
C SER A 73 14.41 8.11 12.67
N LYS A 74 14.69 7.08 13.47
CA LYS A 74 14.63 5.67 13.04
C LYS A 74 13.15 5.31 12.81
N GLN A 75 12.66 5.50 11.59
CA GLN A 75 11.35 4.98 11.24
C GLN A 75 11.41 3.46 11.08
N GLN A 76 10.36 2.78 11.54
CA GLN A 76 10.21 1.36 11.28
C GLN A 76 9.97 1.14 9.77
N PRO A 77 10.63 0.15 9.14
CA PRO A 77 10.38 -0.17 7.74
C PRO A 77 8.92 -0.56 7.59
N ARG A 78 8.15 0.25 6.86
CA ARG A 78 6.78 -0.11 6.48
C ARG A 78 6.83 -0.97 5.24
N ASP A 79 6.09 -2.07 5.26
CA ASP A 79 5.98 -2.98 4.12
C ASP A 79 5.09 -2.44 2.99
N ILE A 80 4.57 -1.22 3.09
CA ILE A 80 3.63 -0.65 2.13
C ILE A 80 4.09 0.73 1.66
N LEU A 81 3.92 0.97 0.36
CA LEU A 81 4.19 2.23 -0.31
C LEU A 81 2.91 2.66 -1.04
N ILE A 82 2.50 3.90 -0.87
CA ILE A 82 1.29 4.46 -1.49
C ILE A 82 1.65 5.75 -2.23
N PHE A 83 1.16 5.87 -3.45
CA PHE A 83 1.36 7.00 -4.33
C PHE A 83 0.01 7.51 -4.84
N LYS A 84 -0.09 8.83 -4.91
CA LYS A 84 -1.20 9.53 -5.56
C LYS A 84 -0.78 9.91 -6.97
N ASN A 85 -1.66 9.68 -7.94
CA ASN A 85 -1.45 10.10 -9.32
C ASN A 85 -2.23 11.39 -9.62
#